data_AF-A0A1X7VHX4-F1
#
_entry.id   AF-A0A1X7VHX4-F1
#
_cell.length_a   1.000
_cell.length_b   1.000
_cell.length_c   1.000
_cell.angle_alpha   90.00
_cell.angle_beta   90.00
_cell.angle_gamma   90.00
#
_symmetry.space_group_name_H-M   'P 1'
#
loop_
_entity.id
_entity.type
_entity.pdbx_description
1 polymer ?
#
loop_
_entity_poly.entity_id
_entity_poly.type
_entity_poly.pdbx_seq_one_letter_code
_entity_poly.pdbx_strand_id
1 'polypeptide(L)'
;MFISAVGRTGKSFLIEAIKCLVDDIRHPKSGEIICAIVAQTGIAAFNVGELTIYRLFQLPIEHEGKTAGYWALNKEAQNRIKMTLKNLKIIIVDEVSM
;
A
#
# COMPACT_ATOMS: atom_id res chain seq x y z
N MET A 1 7.97 -5.16 -9.75
CA MET A 1 7.93 -6.64 -9.73
C MET A 1 6.47 -7.07 -9.66
N PHE A 2 6.08 -8.13 -10.35
CA PHE A 2 4.72 -8.68 -10.29
C PHE A 2 4.78 -10.16 -9.93
N ILE A 3 4.00 -10.58 -8.94
CA ILE A 3 3.97 -11.97 -8.46
C ILE A 3 2.53 -12.47 -8.53
N SER A 4 2.31 -13.49 -9.34
CA SER A 4 1.04 -14.19 -9.43
C SER A 4 1.21 -15.64 -8.99
N ALA A 5 0.16 -16.17 -8.38
CA ALA A 5 0.04 -17.54 -7.92
C ALA A 5 -1.43 -17.81 -7.59
N VAL A 6 -1.81 -19.08 -7.57
CA VAL A 6 -3.16 -19.50 -7.18
C VAL A 6 -3.40 -19.28 -5.68
N GLY A 7 -4.66 -19.28 -5.25
CA GLY A 7 -5.02 -19.12 -3.84
C GLY A 7 -4.29 -20.13 -2.94
N ARG A 8 -3.98 -19.70 -1.71
CA ARG A 8 -3.33 -20.54 -0.67
C ARG A 8 -1.91 -21.02 -0.99
N THR A 9 -1.19 -20.32 -1.87
CA THR A 9 0.23 -20.58 -2.18
C THR A 9 1.21 -19.88 -1.24
N GLY A 10 0.72 -19.13 -0.25
CA GLY A 10 1.57 -18.41 0.70
C GLY A 10 2.03 -17.02 0.25
N LYS A 11 1.34 -16.38 -0.70
CA LYS A 11 1.67 -15.00 -1.11
C LYS A 11 1.70 -14.02 0.07
N SER A 12 0.70 -14.07 0.95
CA SER A 12 0.65 -13.19 2.13
C SER A 12 1.83 -13.44 3.07
N PHE A 13 2.25 -14.70 3.23
CA PHE A 13 3.45 -15.06 3.98
C PHE A 13 4.72 -14.50 3.33
N LEU A 14 4.82 -14.54 1.99
CA LEU A 14 5.93 -13.92 1.27
C LEU A 14 5.95 -12.40 1.45
N ILE A 15 4.79 -11.73 1.42
CA ILE A 15 4.67 -10.29 1.66
C ILE A 15 5.20 -9.94 3.06
N GLU A 16 4.79 -10.71 4.07
CA GLU A 16 5.26 -10.55 5.45
C GLU A 16 6.78 -10.78 5.55
N ALA A 17 7.31 -11.84 4.93
CA ALA A 17 8.74 -12.11 4.90
C ALA A 17 9.54 -10.97 4.24
N ILE A 18 9.03 -10.38 3.15
CA ILE A 18 9.65 -9.23 2.50
C ILE A 18 9.65 -8.02 3.45
N LYS A 19 8.53 -7.75 4.13
CA LYS A 19 8.45 -6.65 5.11
C LYS A 19 9.48 -6.82 6.22
N CYS A 20 9.55 -8.01 6.83
CA CYS A 20 10.54 -8.33 7.85
C CYS A 20 11.98 -8.13 7.35
N LEU A 21 12.29 -8.59 6.13
CA LEU A 21 13.61 -8.43 5.53
C LEU A 21 13.96 -6.95 5.30
N VAL A 22 12.99 -6.14 4.85
CA VAL A 22 13.20 -4.70 4.62
C VAL A 22 13.45 -3.97 5.94
N ASP A 23 12.68 -4.30 6.97
CA ASP A 23 12.83 -3.70 8.30
C ASP A 23 14.18 -4.11 8.93
N ASP A 24 14.62 -5.35 8.73
CA ASP A 24 15.94 -5.83 9.17
C ASP A 24 17.09 -5.13 8.43
N ILE A 25 17.00 -4.91 7.13
CA ILE A 25 18.05 -4.22 6.35
C ILE A 25 18.11 -2.72 6.65
N ARG A 26 16.94 -2.09 6.87
CA ARG A 26 16.82 -0.63 6.91
C ARG A 26 16.76 -0.04 8.31
N HIS A 27 16.42 -0.85 9.31
CA HIS A 27 16.27 -0.42 10.70
C HIS A 27 15.46 0.88 10.84
N PRO A 28 14.18 0.89 10.43
CA PRO A 28 13.33 2.08 10.49
C PRO A 28 13.29 2.68 11.89
N LYS A 29 13.32 4.01 11.99
CA LYS A 29 13.01 4.67 13.27
C LYS A 29 11.52 4.53 13.56
N SER A 30 11.15 4.64 14.84
CA SER A 30 9.76 4.59 15.27
C SER A 30 8.87 5.54 14.45
N GLY A 31 7.84 4.99 13.80
CA GLY A 31 6.89 5.74 12.97
C GLY A 31 7.34 5.98 11.52
N GLU A 32 8.53 5.53 11.11
CA GLU A 32 8.95 5.60 9.70
C GLU A 32 8.37 4.44 8.90
N ILE A 33 7.70 4.78 7.80
CA ILE A 33 7.20 3.79 6.84
C ILE A 33 8.25 3.61 5.75
N ILE A 34 8.94 2.47 5.75
CA ILE A 34 9.93 2.10 4.73
C ILE A 34 9.32 1.15 3.69
N CYS A 35 8.52 0.19 4.16
CA CYS A 35 7.70 -0.69 3.35
C CYS A 35 6.23 -0.42 3.65
N ALA A 36 5.45 -0.08 2.62
CA ALA A 36 4.00 0.00 2.72
C ALA A 36 3.37 -1.19 2.01
N ILE A 37 2.48 -1.90 2.69
CA ILE A 37 1.63 -2.91 2.09
C ILE A 37 0.25 -2.30 1.94
N VAL A 38 -0.36 -2.42 0.77
CA VAL A 38 -1.72 -1.95 0.51
C VAL A 38 -2.49 -2.98 -0.29
N ALA A 39 -3.82 -2.89 -0.26
CA ALA A 39 -4.68 -3.65 -1.16
C ALA A 39 -5.76 -2.77 -1.78
N GLN A 40 -6.44 -3.29 -2.80
CA GLN A 40 -7.54 -2.58 -3.47
C GLN A 40 -8.81 -2.55 -2.61
N THR A 41 -9.18 -3.68 -2.00
CA THR A 41 -10.39 -3.80 -1.18
C THR A 41 -10.09 -3.74 0.31
N GLY A 42 -11.09 -3.33 1.10
CA GLY A 42 -10.98 -3.31 2.56
C GLY A 42 -10.76 -4.71 3.16
N ILE A 43 -11.35 -5.75 2.57
CA ILE A 43 -11.19 -7.14 3.02
C ILE A 43 -9.76 -7.64 2.76
N ALA A 44 -9.22 -7.39 1.57
CA ALA A 44 -7.84 -7.76 1.26
C ALA A 44 -6.84 -7.00 2.15
N ALA A 45 -7.06 -5.69 2.35
CA ALA A 45 -6.22 -4.88 3.23
C ALA A 45 -6.25 -5.40 4.68
N PHE A 46 -7.44 -5.79 5.17
CA PHE A 46 -7.59 -6.40 6.48
C PHE A 46 -6.81 -7.72 6.62
N ASN A 47 -6.80 -8.57 5.58
CA ASN A 47 -6.09 -9.86 5.62
C ASN A 47 -4.58 -9.71 5.73
N VAL A 48 -4.01 -8.62 5.22
CA VAL A 48 -2.58 -8.29 5.37
C VAL A 48 -2.31 -7.32 6.52
N GLY A 49 -3.34 -6.94 7.28
CA GLY A 49 -3.24 -6.07 8.47
C GLY A 49 -2.98 -4.59 8.17
N GLU A 50 -3.31 -4.12 6.96
CA GLU A 50 -2.79 -2.86 6.42
C GLU A 50 -3.90 -1.99 5.80
N LEU A 51 -3.52 -0.98 5.02
CA LEU A 51 -4.44 0.04 4.48
C LEU A 51 -4.86 -0.26 3.03
N THR A 52 -6.01 0.26 2.64
CA THR A 52 -6.35 0.32 1.21
C THR A 52 -5.50 1.37 0.51
N ILE A 53 -5.29 1.19 -0.80
CA ILE A 53 -4.52 2.16 -1.61
C ILE A 53 -5.14 3.56 -1.56
N TYR A 54 -6.47 3.65 -1.59
CA TYR A 54 -7.20 4.92 -1.48
C TYR A 54 -6.96 5.62 -0.15
N ARG A 55 -6.87 4.86 0.94
CA ARG A 55 -6.66 5.42 2.28
C ARG A 55 -5.21 5.87 2.49
N LEU A 56 -4.23 5.11 1.99
CA LEU A 56 -2.82 5.48 2.10
C LEU A 56 -2.51 6.78 1.34
N PHE A 57 -3.02 6.90 0.11
CA PHE A 57 -2.76 8.04 -0.77
C PHE A 57 -3.83 9.13 -0.71
N GLN A 58 -4.82 9.01 0.18
CA GLN A 58 -5.96 9.93 0.28
C GLN A 58 -6.63 10.18 -1.09
N LEU A 59 -6.74 9.13 -1.90
CA LEU A 59 -7.33 9.22 -3.22
C LEU A 59 -8.86 9.21 -3.10
N PRO A 60 -9.57 10.01 -3.91
CA PRO A 60 -11.02 9.90 -4.01
C PRO A 60 -11.40 8.49 -4.48
N ILE A 61 -12.46 7.93 -3.90
CA ILE A 61 -13.04 6.66 -4.36
C ILE A 61 -13.99 7.01 -5.50
N GLU A 62 -13.73 6.44 -6.66
CA GLU A 62 -14.64 6.54 -7.80
C GLU A 62 -15.75 5.50 -7.63
N HIS A 63 -16.99 5.96 -7.79
CA HIS A 63 -18.15 5.09 -7.94
C HIS A 63 -18.58 5.15 -9.42
N GLU A 64 -19.05 4.02 -9.97
CA GLU A 64 -19.76 3.94 -11.27
C GLU A 64 -18.93 4.08 -12.56
N GLY A 65 -17.75 3.44 -12.64
CA GLY A 65 -17.13 3.10 -13.94
C GLY A 65 -16.68 4.26 -14.83
N LYS A 66 -16.67 5.49 -14.30
CA LYS A 66 -16.05 6.65 -14.93
C LYS A 66 -14.69 6.84 -14.30
N THR A 67 -13.62 6.58 -15.05
CA THR A 67 -12.28 7.08 -14.70
C THR A 67 -12.42 8.58 -14.46
N ALA A 68 -12.23 9.03 -13.21
CA ALA A 68 -12.21 10.46 -12.96
C ALA A 68 -11.01 11.02 -13.70
N GLY A 69 -11.21 12.15 -14.38
CA GLY A 69 -10.08 12.94 -14.85
C GLY A 69 -9.12 13.21 -13.69
N TYR A 70 -7.83 13.38 -13.99
CA TYR A 70 -6.82 13.63 -12.97
C TYR A 70 -7.30 14.67 -11.95
N TRP A 71 -7.47 14.23 -10.71
CA TRP A 71 -7.87 15.08 -9.60
C TRP A 71 -6.64 15.41 -8.76
N ALA A 72 -6.15 16.64 -8.86
CA ALA A 72 -5.01 17.07 -8.06
C ALA A 72 -5.38 17.05 -6.56
N LEU A 73 -4.56 16.37 -5.75
CA LEU A 73 -4.68 16.43 -4.30
C LEU A 73 -4.47 17.86 -3.82
N ASN A 74 -5.21 18.28 -2.79
CA ASN A 74 -5.00 19.59 -2.19
C ASN A 74 -3.63 19.66 -1.48
N LYS A 75 -3.14 20.88 -1.23
CA LYS A 75 -1.79 21.10 -0.69
C LYS A 75 -1.58 20.45 0.68
N GLU A 76 -2.64 20.38 1.50
CA GLU A 76 -2.58 19.76 2.82
C GLU A 76 -2.43 18.24 2.72
N ALA A 77 -3.22 17.58 1.87
CA ALA A 77 -3.14 16.15 1.60
C ALA A 77 -1.77 15.79 1.02
N GLN A 78 -1.27 16.57 0.06
CA GLN A 78 0.08 16.39 -0.48
C GLN A 78 1.15 16.50 0.60
N ASN A 79 1.07 17.50 1.49
CA ASN A 79 2.04 17.68 2.57
C ASN A 79 1.98 16.52 3.58
N ARG A 80 0.78 16.06 3.95
CA ARG A 80 0.59 14.89 4.80
C ARG A 80 1.22 13.65 4.19
N ILE A 81 0.93 13.35 2.93
CA ILE A 81 1.48 12.19 2.22
C ILE A 81 3.01 12.29 2.13
N LYS A 82 3.54 13.47 1.77
CA LYS A 82 4.99 13.70 1.72
C LYS A 82 5.66 13.45 3.07
N MET A 83 5.07 13.92 4.17
CA MET A 83 5.63 13.70 5.51
C MET A 83 5.53 12.23 5.94
N THR A 84 4.38 11.59 5.72
CA THR A 84 4.12 10.20 6.11
C THR A 84 4.98 9.21 5.31
N LEU A 85 5.15 9.45 4.01
CA LEU A 85 5.84 8.54 3.09
C LEU A 85 7.26 9.02 2.73
N LYS A 86 7.82 10.00 3.45
CA LYS A 86 9.14 10.59 3.13
C LYS A 86 10.28 9.57 3.01
N ASN A 87 10.20 8.49 3.78
CA ASN A 87 11.23 7.45 3.85
C ASN A 87 10.84 6.17 3.11
N LEU A 88 9.67 6.16 2.46
CA LEU A 88 9.15 4.99 1.78
C LEU A 88 10.09 4.57 0.65
N LYS A 89 10.44 3.28 0.64
CA LYS A 89 11.30 2.67 -0.38
C LYS A 89 10.58 1.61 -1.18
N ILE A 90 9.62 0.92 -0.58
CA ILE A 90 8.90 -0.18 -1.20
C ILE A 90 7.40 -0.02 -0.95
N ILE A 91 6.61 -0.22 -2.01
CA ILE A 91 5.16 -0.40 -1.94
C ILE A 91 4.85 -1.78 -2.48
N ILE A 92 4.09 -2.56 -1.72
CA ILE A 92 3.55 -3.85 -2.11
C ILE A 92 2.04 -3.68 -2.23
N VAL A 93 1.49 -4.00 -3.39
CA VAL A 93 0.05 -3.98 -3.62
C VAL A 93 -0.44 -5.44 -3.70
N ASP A 94 -1.24 -5.86 -2.73
CA ASP A 94 -1.88 -7.17 -2.70
C ASP A 94 -3.23 -7.16 -3.41
N GLU A 95 -3.65 -8.32 -3.89
CA GLU A 95 -4.93 -8.56 -4.60
C GLU A 95 -5.17 -7.57 -5.76
N VAL A 96 -4.14 -7.35 -6.59
CA VAL A 96 -4.18 -6.42 -7.75
C VAL A 96 -5.11 -6.84 -8.89
N SER A 97 -5.62 -8.07 -8.87
CA SER A 97 -6.51 -8.61 -9.90
C SER A 97 -8.00 -8.42 -9.60
N MET A 98 -8.35 -7.82 -8.45
CA MET A 98 -9.75 -7.49 -8.12
C MET A 98 -10.24 -6.26 -8.90
#